data_AF-A0A954EPR1-F1
#
_entry.id   AF-A0A954EPR1-F1
#
_cell.length_a   1.000
_cell.length_b   1.000
_cell.length_c   1.000
_cell.angle_alpha   90.00
_cell.angle_beta   90.00
_cell.angle_gamma   90.00
#
_symmetry.space_group_name_H-M   'P 1'
#
loop_
_entity.id
_entity.type
_entity.pdbx_description
1 polymer ?
#
loop_
_entity_poly.entity_id
_entity_poly.type
_entity_poly.pdbx_seq_one_letter_code
_entity_poly.pdbx_strand_id
1 'polypeptide(L)'
;MESLNILRPGIEQMPGLFCSESSVRGVVSNIEKGSGADVCDIHLLQIAAPIENRLGLPRPDWERILQWVGNNVAPESRDEAVWELARQWMNLLQQALPAGYQCYESTNFLILTRNVEKAGIRLLKWSENVRDAILMLLPHIANDDGLGPHVIMIFHANHTYYDYVCDFYPDEGEFGSSLGMFLRGHYNHIAVLHQPLATERTIAHELCHSLLAHLTLPLWLNEGITQMTESHVMGADYGEDSRDLRRRHREQWDADTIQSFWSGEAFFAPDDRQELSYHLARILCEQMIEDFPAQMANFVNNADEHDAGEGALLEHCHLSLGDRAAIVLGSGDWKPRL
;
A
#
# COMPACT_ATOMS: atom_id res chain seq x y z
N MET A 1 54.21 -11.59 -14.15
CA MET A 1 54.03 -12.91 -14.78
C MET A 1 53.56 -13.82 -13.67
N GLU A 2 52.30 -14.24 -13.56
CA GLU A 2 51.15 -14.27 -14.47
C GLU A 2 49.87 -14.07 -13.66
N SER A 3 48.90 -13.42 -14.30
CA SER A 3 47.55 -13.18 -13.82
C SER A 3 46.67 -14.38 -14.16
N LEU A 4 45.86 -14.86 -13.21
CA LEU A 4 44.78 -15.82 -13.49
C LEU A 4 43.43 -15.11 -13.31
N ASN A 5 42.91 -14.68 -14.46
CA ASN A 5 41.51 -14.29 -14.66
C ASN A 5 40.62 -15.51 -14.46
N ILE A 6 39.63 -15.42 -13.57
CA ILE A 6 38.44 -16.27 -13.61
C ILE A 6 37.25 -15.36 -13.88
N LEU A 7 36.70 -15.55 -15.08
CA LEU A 7 35.55 -14.86 -15.65
C LEU A 7 34.28 -15.17 -14.84
N ARG A 8 33.58 -14.12 -14.38
CA ARG A 8 32.16 -14.20 -14.00
C ARG A 8 31.31 -14.19 -15.28
N PRO A 9 30.32 -15.08 -15.46
CA PRO A 9 29.40 -15.00 -16.58
C PRO A 9 28.44 -13.81 -16.42
N GLY A 10 28.08 -13.24 -17.56
CA GLY A 10 27.50 -11.92 -17.73
C GLY A 10 26.08 -11.77 -17.21
N ILE A 11 25.82 -10.56 -16.71
CA ILE A 11 24.49 -9.97 -16.57
C ILE A 11 23.94 -9.82 -17.98
N GLU A 12 23.01 -10.68 -18.36
CA GLU A 12 22.20 -10.48 -19.56
C GLU A 12 21.28 -9.28 -19.31
N GLN A 13 21.51 -8.24 -20.12
CA GLN A 13 20.68 -7.05 -20.20
C GLN A 13 19.29 -7.45 -20.72
N MET A 14 18.26 -7.28 -19.90
CA MET A 14 16.88 -7.34 -20.39
C MET A 14 16.63 -6.17 -21.37
N PRO A 15 16.03 -6.44 -22.54
CA PRO A 15 15.79 -5.42 -23.55
C PRO A 15 14.66 -4.47 -23.12
N GLY A 16 14.85 -3.18 -23.45
CA GLY A 16 13.96 -2.08 -23.09
C GLY A 16 12.49 -2.30 -23.47
N LEU A 17 11.61 -2.09 -22.49
CA LEU A 17 10.18 -1.97 -22.70
C LEU A 17 9.89 -0.72 -23.54
N PHE A 18 9.44 -0.96 -24.76
CA PHE A 18 8.82 0.05 -25.62
C PHE A 18 7.55 0.58 -24.96
N CYS A 19 7.45 1.92 -24.89
CA CYS A 19 6.24 2.65 -24.53
C CYS A 19 5.06 2.19 -25.39
N SER A 20 3.98 1.72 -24.73
CA SER A 20 2.65 1.82 -25.30
C SER A 20 2.04 3.17 -24.88
N GLU A 21 1.49 3.89 -25.84
CA GLU A 21 0.82 5.18 -25.61
C GLU A 21 -0.48 4.96 -24.83
N SER A 22 -0.46 5.21 -23.52
CA SER A 22 -1.67 5.37 -22.72
C SER A 22 -2.42 6.61 -23.19
N SER A 23 -3.54 6.41 -23.88
CA SER A 23 -4.36 7.49 -24.43
C SER A 23 -4.96 8.32 -23.29
N VAL A 24 -4.51 9.58 -23.15
CA VAL A 24 -5.20 10.58 -22.34
C VAL A 24 -6.48 10.95 -23.08
N ARG A 25 -7.61 10.38 -22.66
CA ARG A 25 -8.93 10.73 -23.21
C ARG A 25 -9.51 11.91 -22.45
N GLY A 26 -9.63 13.05 -23.13
CA GLY A 26 -10.73 13.98 -22.86
C GLY A 26 -11.91 13.54 -23.73
N VAL A 27 -13.02 13.10 -23.14
CA VAL A 27 -14.20 12.68 -23.91
C VAL A 27 -15.44 13.41 -23.44
N VAL A 28 -16.08 14.04 -24.43
CA VAL A 28 -17.45 14.56 -24.42
C VAL A 28 -18.40 13.40 -24.75
N SER A 29 -19.52 13.36 -24.04
CA SER A 29 -20.55 12.32 -24.03
C SER A 29 -21.34 12.16 -25.33
N ASN A 30 -21.91 10.96 -25.55
CA ASN A 30 -23.37 10.73 -25.69
C ASN A 30 -23.66 9.29 -26.17
N ILE A 31 -24.35 8.48 -25.36
CA ILE A 31 -25.19 7.35 -25.80
C ILE A 31 -26.39 7.25 -24.84
N GLU A 32 -27.61 7.20 -25.38
CA GLU A 32 -28.88 7.05 -24.65
C GLU A 32 -29.07 5.61 -24.09
N LYS A 33 -29.58 5.48 -22.86
CA LYS A 33 -30.07 4.22 -22.27
C LYS A 33 -31.50 4.31 -21.73
N GLY A 34 -32.16 3.16 -21.75
CA GLY A 34 -33.46 2.90 -21.11
C GLY A 34 -33.39 2.88 -19.57
N SER A 35 -34.57 2.71 -18.96
CA SER A 35 -34.99 3.17 -17.62
C SER A 35 -34.33 2.58 -16.36
N GLY A 36 -33.00 2.40 -16.33
CA GLY A 36 -32.23 2.52 -15.09
C GLY A 36 -31.75 3.97 -14.95
N ALA A 37 -31.45 4.46 -13.75
CA ALA A 37 -30.72 5.72 -13.65
C ALA A 37 -29.41 5.56 -14.41
N ASP A 38 -29.19 6.40 -15.42
CA ASP A 38 -27.93 6.43 -16.15
C ASP A 38 -26.81 6.77 -15.14
N VAL A 39 -25.65 6.15 -15.25
CA VAL A 39 -24.55 6.38 -14.29
C VAL A 39 -24.14 7.87 -14.28
N CYS A 40 -24.35 8.55 -15.40
CA CYS A 40 -24.18 10.00 -15.54
C CYS A 40 -25.10 10.86 -14.65
N ASP A 41 -26.19 10.32 -14.10
CA ASP A 41 -27.18 11.05 -13.29
C ASP A 41 -27.07 10.78 -11.77
N ILE A 42 -26.11 9.95 -11.35
CA ILE A 42 -25.89 9.63 -9.94
C ILE A 42 -25.20 10.81 -9.27
N HIS A 43 -25.82 11.37 -8.23
CA HIS A 43 -25.22 12.43 -7.43
C HIS A 43 -25.10 12.05 -5.97
N LEU A 44 -23.92 12.30 -5.40
CA LEU A 44 -23.61 12.04 -3.99
C LEU A 44 -24.66 12.68 -3.08
N LEU A 45 -25.09 13.90 -3.37
CA LEU A 45 -26.08 14.65 -2.59
C LEU A 45 -27.51 14.10 -2.65
N GLN A 46 -27.82 13.16 -3.55
CA GLN A 46 -29.11 12.45 -3.56
C GLN A 46 -29.18 11.38 -2.47
N ILE A 47 -28.02 10.92 -2.00
CA ILE A 47 -27.90 9.96 -0.90
C ILE A 47 -28.09 10.75 0.40
N ALA A 48 -28.94 10.26 1.29
CA ALA A 48 -29.21 10.95 2.55
C ALA A 48 -27.96 10.98 3.44
N ALA A 49 -27.53 12.19 3.87
CA ALA A 49 -26.35 12.41 4.71
C ALA A 49 -25.10 11.62 4.23
N PRO A 50 -24.63 11.86 3.00
CA PRO A 50 -23.57 11.05 2.38
C PRO A 50 -22.16 11.52 2.76
N ILE A 51 -22.07 12.74 3.28
CA ILE A 51 -20.84 13.42 3.66
C ILE A 51 -21.02 13.93 5.08
N GLU A 52 -20.03 13.65 5.91
CA GLU A 52 -19.84 14.30 7.20
C GLU A 52 -18.69 15.31 7.08
N ASN A 53 -18.89 16.53 7.58
CA ASN A 53 -17.80 17.52 7.65
C ASN A 53 -17.12 17.43 9.01
N ARG A 54 -15.85 17.04 9.03
CA ARG A 54 -15.03 16.99 10.26
C ARG A 54 -13.77 17.81 10.07
N LEU A 55 -13.51 18.69 11.03
CA LEU A 55 -12.39 19.66 10.97
C LEU A 55 -12.37 20.48 9.65
N GLY A 56 -13.55 20.73 9.07
CA GLY A 56 -13.68 21.46 7.81
C GLY A 56 -13.39 20.65 6.55
N LEU A 57 -13.12 19.34 6.66
CA LEU A 57 -12.89 18.44 5.53
C LEU A 57 -14.10 17.54 5.29
N PRO A 58 -14.61 17.43 4.04
CA PRO A 58 -15.71 16.54 3.70
C PRO A 58 -15.23 15.09 3.65
N ARG A 59 -15.92 14.24 4.43
CA ARG A 59 -15.64 12.81 4.54
C ARG A 59 -16.86 12.00 4.13
N PRO A 60 -16.72 11.07 3.18
CA PRO A 60 -17.82 10.21 2.73
C PRO A 60 -18.15 9.14 3.77
N ASP A 61 -19.45 8.94 4.02
CA ASP A 61 -19.96 7.77 4.71
C ASP A 61 -20.07 6.63 3.70
N TRP A 62 -18.93 5.97 3.44
CA TRP A 62 -18.81 4.95 2.41
C TRP A 62 -19.69 3.73 2.67
N GLU A 63 -19.96 3.38 3.94
CA GLU A 63 -20.93 2.32 4.26
C GLU A 63 -22.30 2.65 3.66
N ARG A 64 -22.80 3.86 3.95
CA ARG A 64 -24.09 4.32 3.46
C ARG A 64 -24.11 4.48 1.95
N ILE A 65 -23.04 5.02 1.37
CA ILE A 65 -22.92 5.19 -0.08
C ILE A 65 -22.96 3.84 -0.79
N LEU A 66 -22.16 2.86 -0.34
CA LEU A 66 -22.12 1.54 -0.94
C LEU A 66 -23.43 0.77 -0.74
N GLN A 67 -24.09 0.93 0.41
CA GLN A 67 -25.43 0.38 0.63
C GLN A 67 -26.45 0.99 -0.36
N TRP A 68 -26.40 2.31 -0.59
CA TRP A 68 -27.26 2.97 -1.56
C TRP A 68 -26.99 2.45 -2.99
N VAL A 69 -25.72 2.35 -3.39
CA VAL A 69 -25.33 1.79 -4.70
C VAL A 69 -25.86 0.37 -4.85
N GLY A 70 -25.69 -0.48 -3.83
CA GLY A 70 -26.19 -1.86 -3.83
C GLY A 70 -27.70 -1.97 -4.05
N ASN A 71 -28.47 -1.01 -3.51
CA ASN A 71 -29.94 -1.01 -3.57
C ASN A 71 -30.52 -0.32 -4.81
N ASN A 72 -29.80 0.63 -5.41
CA ASN A 72 -30.35 1.51 -6.44
C ASN A 72 -29.66 1.38 -7.81
N VAL A 73 -28.49 0.74 -7.88
CA VAL A 73 -27.71 0.58 -9.11
C VAL A 73 -27.63 -0.89 -9.50
N ALA A 74 -27.85 -1.17 -10.78
CA ALA A 74 -27.74 -2.51 -11.34
C ALA A 74 -26.31 -3.07 -11.13
N PRO A 75 -26.14 -4.37 -10.80
CA PRO A 75 -24.83 -4.96 -10.46
C PRO A 75 -23.70 -4.62 -11.43
N GLU A 76 -23.98 -4.65 -12.74
CA GLU A 76 -23.03 -4.38 -13.83
C GLU A 76 -22.59 -2.91 -13.94
N SER A 77 -23.26 -1.99 -13.25
CA SER A 77 -22.96 -0.55 -13.25
C SER A 77 -22.49 -0.03 -11.89
N ARG A 78 -22.32 -0.92 -10.90
CA ARG A 78 -21.93 -0.52 -9.54
C ARG A 78 -20.53 0.08 -9.49
N ASP A 79 -19.57 -0.51 -10.20
CA ASP A 79 -18.19 -0.01 -10.21
C ASP A 79 -18.11 1.39 -10.81
N GLU A 80 -18.82 1.62 -11.93
CA GLU A 80 -18.93 2.92 -12.58
C GLU A 80 -19.63 3.95 -11.68
N ALA A 81 -20.67 3.54 -10.94
CA ALA A 81 -21.35 4.41 -9.98
C ALA A 81 -20.46 4.77 -8.78
N VAL A 82 -19.72 3.82 -8.22
CA VAL A 82 -18.76 4.07 -7.13
C VAL A 82 -17.65 5.00 -7.62
N TRP A 83 -17.17 4.80 -8.84
CA TRP A 83 -16.19 5.66 -9.48
C TRP A 83 -16.67 7.12 -9.55
N GLU A 84 -17.89 7.34 -10.03
CA GLU A 84 -18.48 8.68 -10.14
C GLU A 84 -18.69 9.33 -8.77
N LEU A 85 -19.13 8.56 -7.77
CA LEU A 85 -19.28 9.05 -6.39
C LEU A 85 -17.91 9.42 -5.76
N ALA A 86 -16.86 8.65 -6.05
CA ALA A 86 -15.49 8.98 -5.64
C ALA A 86 -14.99 10.28 -6.29
N ARG A 87 -15.25 10.50 -7.58
CA ARG A 87 -14.95 11.78 -8.26
C ARG A 87 -15.66 12.95 -7.58
N GLN A 88 -16.95 12.80 -7.27
CA GLN A 88 -17.72 13.85 -6.61
C GLN A 88 -17.20 14.17 -5.21
N TRP A 89 -16.84 13.15 -4.44
CA TRP A 89 -16.17 13.35 -3.16
C TRP A 89 -14.84 14.11 -3.31
N MET A 90 -13.98 13.69 -4.24
CA MET A 90 -12.68 14.36 -4.48
C MET A 90 -12.85 15.83 -4.88
N ASN A 91 -13.89 16.15 -5.66
CA ASN A 91 -14.24 17.54 -6.00
C ASN A 91 -14.73 18.35 -4.79
N LEU A 92 -15.48 17.76 -3.87
CA LEU A 92 -15.88 18.42 -2.62
C LEU A 92 -14.65 18.68 -1.74
N LEU A 93 -13.76 17.70 -1.62
CA LEU A 93 -12.53 17.83 -0.84
C LEU A 93 -11.61 18.90 -1.43
N GLN A 94 -11.46 18.95 -2.76
CA GLN A 94 -10.73 20.02 -3.45
C GLN A 94 -11.27 21.42 -3.09
N GLN A 95 -12.60 21.59 -3.00
CA GLN A 95 -13.23 22.86 -2.66
C GLN A 95 -13.03 23.27 -1.19
N ALA A 96 -12.91 22.29 -0.30
CA ALA A 96 -12.65 22.53 1.13
C ALA A 96 -11.18 22.86 1.42
N LEU A 97 -10.26 22.44 0.55
CA LEU A 97 -8.84 22.69 0.71
C LEU A 97 -8.44 24.11 0.24
N PRO A 98 -7.29 24.64 0.71
CA PRO A 98 -6.76 25.91 0.22
C PRO A 98 -6.60 25.93 -1.31
N ALA A 99 -6.65 27.12 -1.91
CA ALA A 99 -6.51 27.27 -3.35
C ALA A 99 -5.23 26.58 -3.92
N GLY A 100 -5.34 26.02 -5.12
CA GLY A 100 -4.24 25.39 -5.85
C GLY A 100 -4.29 23.87 -5.90
N TYR A 101 -5.17 23.23 -5.13
CA TYR A 101 -5.46 21.79 -5.28
C TYR A 101 -6.24 21.49 -6.57
N GLN A 102 -5.94 20.35 -7.18
CA GLN A 102 -6.60 19.80 -8.36
C GLN A 102 -6.71 18.29 -8.28
N CYS A 103 -7.80 17.77 -8.86
CA CYS A 103 -8.01 16.36 -9.10
C CYS A 103 -7.44 15.94 -10.46
N TYR A 104 -6.77 14.80 -10.51
CA TYR A 104 -6.25 14.16 -11.71
C TYR A 104 -6.78 12.73 -11.78
N GLU A 105 -7.04 12.24 -12.98
CA GLU A 105 -7.66 10.93 -13.19
C GLU A 105 -6.98 10.14 -14.31
N SER A 106 -6.92 8.82 -14.11
CA SER A 106 -6.46 7.81 -15.06
C SER A 106 -7.42 6.62 -15.06
N THR A 107 -7.02 5.53 -15.72
CA THR A 107 -7.81 4.29 -15.78
C THR A 107 -8.03 3.65 -14.42
N ASN A 108 -7.07 3.77 -13.49
CA ASN A 108 -7.14 3.12 -12.18
C ASN A 108 -7.02 4.08 -10.98
N PHE A 109 -6.77 5.39 -11.20
CA PHE A 109 -6.49 6.33 -10.10
C PHE A 109 -7.30 7.61 -10.14
N LEU A 110 -7.59 8.13 -8.95
CA LEU A 110 -7.96 9.52 -8.67
C LEU A 110 -6.94 10.13 -7.71
N ILE A 111 -6.23 11.18 -8.15
CA ILE A 111 -5.22 11.86 -7.34
C ILE A 111 -5.63 13.30 -7.06
N LEU A 112 -5.66 13.69 -5.79
CA LEU A 112 -5.83 15.07 -5.34
C LEU A 112 -4.50 15.61 -4.82
N THR A 113 -3.97 16.67 -5.44
CA THR A 113 -2.71 17.31 -5.02
C THR A 113 -2.67 18.77 -5.45
N ARG A 114 -1.73 19.55 -4.90
CA ARG A 114 -1.46 20.91 -5.41
C ARG A 114 -0.90 20.85 -6.83
N ASN A 115 -1.45 21.67 -7.74
CA ASN A 115 -0.97 21.81 -9.10
C ASN A 115 0.31 22.66 -9.14
N VAL A 116 1.45 22.03 -8.86
CA VAL A 116 2.77 22.60 -9.06
C VAL A 116 3.36 21.98 -10.32
N GLU A 117 3.58 22.79 -11.37
CA GLU A 117 4.30 22.37 -12.59
C GLU A 117 3.83 21.05 -13.23
N LYS A 118 2.52 20.78 -13.27
CA LYS A 118 1.96 19.51 -13.79
C LYS A 118 2.41 18.26 -13.01
N ALA A 119 2.81 18.40 -11.75
CA ALA A 119 3.21 17.27 -10.90
C ALA A 119 2.14 16.18 -10.81
N GLY A 120 0.85 16.56 -10.75
CA GLY A 120 -0.25 15.59 -10.69
C GLY A 120 -0.33 14.64 -11.89
N ILE A 121 -0.12 15.14 -13.12
CA ILE A 121 -0.13 14.29 -14.33
C ILE A 121 1.06 13.33 -14.33
N ARG A 122 2.25 13.81 -13.92
CA ARG A 122 3.44 12.95 -13.83
C ARG A 122 3.22 11.85 -12.80
N LEU A 123 2.71 12.23 -11.64
CA LEU A 123 2.47 11.30 -10.55
C LEU A 123 1.43 10.26 -10.92
N LEU A 124 0.36 10.66 -11.59
CA LEU A 124 -0.68 9.77 -12.09
C LEU A 124 -0.14 8.72 -13.06
N LYS A 125 0.66 9.12 -14.05
CA LYS A 125 1.34 8.17 -14.95
C LYS A 125 2.30 7.25 -14.20
N TRP A 126 3.02 7.79 -13.21
CA TRP A 126 3.92 7.01 -12.39
C TRP A 126 3.18 5.99 -11.52
N SER A 127 2.05 6.36 -10.89
CA SER A 127 1.22 5.47 -10.08
C SER A 127 0.64 4.30 -10.87
N GLU A 128 0.23 4.52 -12.12
CA GLU A 128 -0.17 3.44 -13.03
C GLU A 128 0.96 2.44 -13.27
N ASN A 129 2.17 2.94 -13.59
CA ASN A 129 3.34 2.07 -13.79
C ASN A 129 3.72 1.31 -12.52
N VAL A 130 3.59 1.94 -11.35
CA VAL A 130 3.90 1.33 -10.06
C VAL A 130 2.89 0.22 -9.75
N ARG A 131 1.59 0.47 -9.95
CA ARG A 131 0.55 -0.55 -9.80
C ARG A 131 0.87 -1.77 -10.65
N ASP A 132 1.15 -1.56 -11.94
CA ASP A 132 1.49 -2.65 -12.85
C ASP A 132 2.76 -3.39 -12.41
N ALA A 133 3.78 -2.66 -11.94
CA ALA A 133 5.00 -3.26 -11.40
C ALA A 133 4.74 -4.12 -10.15
N ILE A 134 3.90 -3.66 -9.22
CA ILE A 134 3.52 -4.42 -8.01
C ILE A 134 2.77 -5.70 -8.40
N LEU A 135 1.78 -5.60 -9.29
CA LEU A 135 1.01 -6.75 -9.76
C LEU A 135 1.88 -7.78 -10.49
N MET A 136 2.89 -7.33 -11.24
CA MET A 136 3.87 -8.21 -11.87
C MET A 136 4.86 -8.84 -10.88
N LEU A 137 5.27 -8.10 -9.85
CA LEU A 137 6.21 -8.57 -8.83
C LEU A 137 5.57 -9.57 -7.87
N LEU A 138 4.29 -9.42 -7.58
CA LEU A 138 3.51 -10.22 -6.64
C LEU A 138 2.40 -11.01 -7.34
N PRO A 139 2.73 -11.86 -8.34
CA PRO A 139 1.73 -12.59 -9.09
C PRO A 139 0.97 -13.55 -8.17
N HIS A 140 -0.36 -13.55 -8.31
CA HIS A 140 -1.27 -14.35 -7.47
C HIS A 140 -1.25 -14.00 -5.97
N ILE A 141 -0.61 -12.90 -5.58
CA ILE A 141 -0.60 -12.37 -4.21
C ILE A 141 -1.27 -11.01 -4.18
N ALA A 142 -0.80 -10.06 -4.99
CA ALA A 142 -1.42 -8.75 -5.10
C ALA A 142 -2.69 -8.85 -5.96
N ASN A 143 -3.75 -8.17 -5.55
CA ASN A 143 -5.01 -8.11 -6.28
C ASN A 143 -5.49 -6.67 -6.39
N ASP A 144 -5.98 -6.32 -7.57
CA ASP A 144 -6.57 -5.02 -7.90
C ASP A 144 -8.10 -5.04 -7.94
N ASP A 145 -8.72 -6.19 -7.61
CA ASP A 145 -10.16 -6.31 -7.49
C ASP A 145 -10.66 -5.37 -6.39
N GLY A 146 -11.59 -4.50 -6.75
CA GLY A 146 -12.12 -3.48 -5.86
C GLY A 146 -13.23 -2.67 -6.50
N LEU A 147 -13.87 -1.82 -5.70
CA LEU A 147 -14.93 -0.93 -6.16
C LEU A 147 -14.32 0.40 -6.59
N GLY A 148 -14.10 0.59 -7.88
CA GLY A 148 -13.68 1.88 -8.45
C GLY A 148 -12.16 2.17 -8.35
N PRO A 149 -11.75 3.45 -8.42
CA PRO A 149 -10.34 3.84 -8.52
C PRO A 149 -9.60 3.71 -7.20
N HIS A 150 -8.28 3.58 -7.26
CA HIS A 150 -7.39 3.92 -6.15
C HIS A 150 -7.38 5.44 -5.94
N VAL A 151 -7.87 5.88 -4.78
CA VAL A 151 -7.85 7.29 -4.39
C VAL A 151 -6.56 7.62 -3.63
N ILE A 152 -5.85 8.65 -4.08
CA ILE A 152 -4.64 9.17 -3.43
C ILE A 152 -4.81 10.66 -3.15
N MET A 153 -4.68 11.06 -1.90
CA MET A 153 -4.73 12.46 -1.47
C MET A 153 -3.36 12.89 -0.95
N ILE A 154 -2.83 13.98 -1.51
CA ILE A 154 -1.48 14.46 -1.19
C ILE A 154 -1.57 15.84 -0.57
N PHE A 155 -1.38 15.89 0.74
CA PHE A 155 -1.46 17.08 1.54
C PHE A 155 -0.10 17.80 1.58
N HIS A 156 -0.11 19.12 1.40
CA HIS A 156 1.12 19.95 1.40
C HIS A 156 1.31 20.70 2.73
N ALA A 157 0.46 20.44 3.72
CA ALA A 157 0.52 21.04 5.03
C ALA A 157 0.23 19.99 6.12
N ASN A 158 1.10 19.93 7.13
CA ASN A 158 1.02 18.95 8.21
C ASN A 158 -0.34 18.97 8.92
N HIS A 159 -0.85 20.16 9.27
CA HIS A 159 -2.13 20.27 9.98
C HIS A 159 -3.27 19.66 9.18
N THR A 160 -3.39 19.96 7.88
CA THR A 160 -4.46 19.39 7.04
C THR A 160 -4.34 17.88 6.88
N TYR A 161 -3.12 17.36 6.79
CA TYR A 161 -2.87 15.92 6.76
C TYR A 161 -3.36 15.27 8.07
N TYR A 162 -2.92 15.77 9.22
CA TYR A 162 -3.31 15.23 10.53
C TYR A 162 -4.80 15.42 10.83
N ASP A 163 -5.40 16.55 10.44
CA ASP A 163 -6.83 16.80 10.52
C ASP A 163 -7.64 15.80 9.67
N TYR A 164 -7.04 15.21 8.63
CA TYR A 164 -7.66 14.17 7.81
C TYR A 164 -7.47 12.77 8.42
N VAL A 165 -6.25 12.41 8.78
CA VAL A 165 -5.94 11.05 9.22
C VAL A 165 -6.35 10.74 10.67
N CYS A 166 -6.58 11.76 11.52
CA CYS A 166 -6.82 11.57 12.96
C CYS A 166 -7.96 10.60 13.30
N ASP A 167 -9.04 10.59 12.52
CA ASP A 167 -10.20 9.71 12.79
C ASP A 167 -9.95 8.23 12.45
N PHE A 168 -8.87 7.94 11.72
CA PHE A 168 -8.50 6.59 11.32
C PHE A 168 -7.50 5.95 12.29
N TYR A 169 -7.08 6.67 13.33
CA TYR A 169 -6.32 6.14 14.44
C TYR A 169 -7.25 5.82 15.63
N PRO A 170 -7.10 4.65 16.28
CA PRO A 170 -7.65 4.47 17.61
C PRO A 170 -6.96 5.42 18.60
N ASP A 171 -7.70 5.86 19.63
CA ASP A 171 -7.39 6.96 20.57
C ASP A 171 -6.05 6.92 21.35
N GLU A 172 -5.14 5.98 21.08
CA GLU A 172 -3.85 5.85 21.77
C GLU A 172 -2.71 5.57 20.78
N GLY A 173 -1.84 6.57 20.61
CA GLY A 173 -0.57 6.45 19.90
C GLY A 173 0.09 7.81 19.72
N GLU A 174 1.39 7.93 20.01
CA GLU A 174 2.18 9.04 19.47
C GLU A 174 2.04 9.00 17.95
N PHE A 175 1.85 10.16 17.32
CA PHE A 175 1.89 10.31 15.86
C PHE A 175 3.28 9.85 15.39
N GLY A 176 3.42 8.56 15.13
CA GLY A 176 4.55 8.03 14.39
C GLY A 176 4.69 8.92 13.16
N SER A 177 5.91 9.27 12.80
CA SER A 177 6.23 10.18 11.70
C SER A 177 5.89 9.59 10.32
N SER A 178 4.75 8.90 10.22
CA SER A 178 4.14 8.40 8.99
C SER A 178 3.96 9.57 8.05
N LEU A 179 4.62 9.45 6.89
CA LEU A 179 4.49 10.38 5.77
C LEU A 179 3.30 10.01 4.88
N GLY A 180 2.62 8.91 5.16
CA GLY A 180 1.43 8.47 4.46
C GLY A 180 0.79 7.24 5.08
N MET A 181 -0.47 7.02 4.75
CA MET A 181 -1.27 5.94 5.29
C MET A 181 -2.22 5.39 4.24
N PHE A 182 -2.28 4.06 4.19
CA PHE A 182 -3.36 3.30 3.64
C PHE A 182 -4.52 3.24 4.66
N LEU A 183 -5.63 3.89 4.30
CA LEU A 183 -6.80 4.00 5.15
C LEU A 183 -7.80 2.92 4.75
N ARG A 184 -7.80 1.82 5.52
CA ARG A 184 -8.72 0.70 5.35
C ARG A 184 -10.11 1.05 5.89
N GLY A 185 -11.15 0.75 5.12
CA GLY A 185 -12.53 0.97 5.52
C GLY A 185 -13.52 0.39 4.52
N HIS A 186 -14.74 0.93 4.47
CA HIS A 186 -15.72 0.55 3.45
C HIS A 186 -15.24 0.90 2.03
N TYR A 187 -14.41 1.93 1.91
CA TYR A 187 -13.73 2.29 0.66
C TYR A 187 -12.30 2.70 0.99
N ASN A 188 -11.36 1.89 0.50
CA ASN A 188 -9.95 2.05 0.77
C ASN A 188 -9.38 3.25 0.00
N HIS A 189 -8.49 4.01 0.64
CA HIS A 189 -7.83 5.15 0.00
C HIS A 189 -6.52 5.49 0.72
N ILE A 190 -5.69 6.30 0.07
CA ILE A 190 -4.35 6.63 0.53
C ILE A 190 -4.26 8.13 0.83
N ALA A 191 -3.74 8.48 1.99
CA ALA A 191 -3.43 9.86 2.37
C ALA A 191 -1.91 10.01 2.56
N VAL A 192 -1.30 11.01 1.93
CA VAL A 192 0.16 11.24 1.95
C VAL A 192 0.45 12.69 2.32
N LEU A 193 1.42 12.90 3.21
CA LEU A 193 2.04 14.19 3.46
C LEU A 193 3.18 14.38 2.46
N HIS A 194 3.05 15.38 1.59
CA HIS A 194 4.05 15.68 0.57
C HIS A 194 5.42 15.96 1.18
N GLN A 195 6.41 15.19 0.72
CA GLN A 195 7.83 15.41 0.96
C GLN A 195 8.59 15.30 -0.36
N PRO A 196 9.44 16.28 -0.73
CA PRO A 196 10.06 16.35 -2.07
C PRO A 196 10.78 15.08 -2.54
N LEU A 197 11.31 14.27 -1.63
CA LEU A 197 12.08 13.06 -1.95
C LEU A 197 11.43 11.74 -1.50
N ALA A 198 10.31 11.81 -0.77
CA ALA A 198 9.68 10.63 -0.17
C ALA A 198 8.24 10.39 -0.64
N THR A 199 7.61 11.34 -1.35
CA THR A 199 6.19 11.22 -1.76
C THR A 199 5.95 9.97 -2.62
N GLU A 200 6.75 9.77 -3.67
CA GLU A 200 6.62 8.61 -4.56
C GLU A 200 6.85 7.30 -3.80
N ARG A 201 7.93 7.22 -3.04
CA ARG A 201 8.22 6.06 -2.17
C ARG A 201 7.03 5.72 -1.26
N THR A 202 6.48 6.72 -0.59
CA THR A 202 5.33 6.55 0.30
C THR A 202 4.11 6.06 -0.46
N ILE A 203 3.84 6.59 -1.66
CA ILE A 203 2.71 6.10 -2.48
C ILE A 203 2.92 4.64 -2.89
N ALA A 204 4.13 4.24 -3.28
CA ALA A 204 4.41 2.86 -3.64
C ALA A 204 4.18 1.92 -2.44
N HIS A 205 4.60 2.34 -1.25
CA HIS A 205 4.37 1.65 0.02
C HIS A 205 2.87 1.45 0.29
N GLU A 206 2.11 2.54 0.39
CA GLU A 206 0.68 2.47 0.71
C GLU A 206 -0.16 1.79 -0.38
N LEU A 207 0.25 1.91 -1.65
CA LEU A 207 -0.42 1.21 -2.74
C LEU A 207 -0.20 -0.30 -2.66
N CYS A 208 0.96 -0.76 -2.18
CA CYS A 208 1.18 -2.18 -1.95
C CYS A 208 0.21 -2.70 -0.88
N HIS A 209 0.05 -1.99 0.25
CA HIS A 209 -0.97 -2.35 1.24
C HIS A 209 -2.39 -2.39 0.65
N SER A 210 -2.74 -1.44 -0.23
CA SER A 210 -4.03 -1.45 -0.93
C SER A 210 -4.25 -2.74 -1.73
N LEU A 211 -3.23 -3.17 -2.48
CA LEU A 211 -3.28 -4.37 -3.30
C LEU A 211 -3.23 -5.68 -2.48
N LEU A 212 -2.79 -5.61 -1.22
CA LEU A 212 -2.79 -6.71 -0.27
C LEU A 212 -4.00 -6.69 0.69
N ALA A 213 -4.86 -5.67 0.60
CA ALA A 213 -5.93 -5.44 1.59
C ALA A 213 -6.99 -6.55 1.68
N HIS A 214 -7.06 -7.42 0.68
CA HIS A 214 -7.93 -8.60 0.67
C HIS A 214 -7.40 -9.75 1.55
N LEU A 215 -6.15 -9.68 2.00
CA LEU A 215 -5.51 -10.68 2.85
C LEU A 215 -5.54 -10.24 4.33
N THR A 216 -5.52 -11.23 5.23
CA THR A 216 -5.41 -11.06 6.70
C THR A 216 -4.01 -11.41 7.16
N LEU A 217 -3.02 -10.68 6.64
CA LEU A 217 -1.60 -10.97 6.88
C LEU A 217 -1.17 -10.55 8.29
N PRO A 218 -0.30 -11.35 8.95
CA PRO A 218 0.49 -10.88 10.08
C PRO A 218 1.22 -9.58 9.72
N LEU A 219 1.31 -8.64 10.67
CA LEU A 219 1.87 -7.32 10.40
C LEU A 219 3.30 -7.38 9.86
N TRP A 220 4.15 -8.25 10.41
CA TRP A 220 5.52 -8.41 9.93
C TRP A 220 5.59 -8.86 8.45
N LEU A 221 4.67 -9.72 8.00
CA LEU A 221 4.65 -10.22 6.64
C LEU A 221 4.12 -9.15 5.69
N ASN A 222 3.05 -8.44 6.10
CA ASN A 222 2.49 -7.32 5.36
C ASN A 222 3.54 -6.22 5.13
N GLU A 223 4.17 -5.75 6.20
CA GLU A 223 5.21 -4.72 6.14
C GLU A 223 6.46 -5.18 5.40
N GLY A 224 6.90 -6.43 5.61
CA GLY A 224 8.07 -6.99 4.94
C GLY A 224 7.89 -7.09 3.42
N ILE A 225 6.72 -7.54 2.95
CA ILE A 225 6.39 -7.56 1.51
C ILE A 225 6.33 -6.14 0.97
N THR A 226 5.62 -5.23 1.67
CA THR A 226 5.49 -3.84 1.26
C THR A 226 6.84 -3.15 1.12
N GLN A 227 7.75 -3.28 2.10
CA GLN A 227 9.08 -2.68 2.03
C GLN A 227 9.94 -3.26 0.90
N MET A 228 9.91 -4.58 0.71
CA MET A 228 10.62 -5.22 -0.39
C MET A 228 10.09 -4.74 -1.75
N THR A 229 8.78 -4.70 -1.91
CA THR A 229 8.13 -4.21 -3.13
C THR A 229 8.44 -2.74 -3.40
N GLU A 230 8.37 -1.89 -2.37
CA GLU A 230 8.77 -0.49 -2.44
C GLU A 230 10.23 -0.35 -2.92
N SER A 231 11.15 -1.12 -2.35
CA SER A 231 12.56 -1.17 -2.76
C SER A 231 12.71 -1.43 -4.25
N HIS A 232 12.03 -2.48 -4.72
CA HIS A 232 12.13 -2.97 -6.09
C HIS A 232 11.58 -1.94 -7.07
N VAL A 233 10.38 -1.40 -6.80
CA VAL A 233 9.73 -0.39 -7.64
C VAL A 233 10.53 0.91 -7.69
N MET A 234 11.10 1.33 -6.56
CA MET A 234 11.89 2.56 -6.49
C MET A 234 13.30 2.40 -7.06
N GLY A 235 13.70 1.17 -7.43
CA GLY A 235 15.09 0.86 -7.82
C GLY A 235 16.08 1.20 -6.71
N ALA A 236 15.63 1.17 -5.46
CA ALA A 236 16.41 1.52 -4.29
C ALA A 236 17.08 0.26 -3.75
N ASP A 237 18.41 0.29 -3.69
CA ASP A 237 19.16 -0.67 -2.90
C ASP A 237 19.10 -0.22 -1.44
N TYR A 238 18.38 -0.96 -0.59
CA TYR A 238 18.48 -0.81 0.85
C TYR A 238 19.87 -1.35 1.23
N GLY A 239 20.86 -0.46 1.16
CA GLY A 239 22.27 -0.83 1.19
C GLY A 239 22.64 -1.83 2.29
N GLU A 240 23.72 -2.56 2.03
CA GLU A 240 24.27 -3.66 2.83
C GLU A 240 24.09 -3.51 4.35
N ASP A 241 23.52 -4.54 4.99
CA ASP A 241 23.32 -4.64 6.45
C ASP A 241 24.55 -4.16 7.23
N SER A 242 24.46 -2.95 7.77
CA SER A 242 25.58 -2.35 8.48
C SER A 242 25.92 -3.18 9.72
N ARG A 243 27.21 -3.19 10.09
CA ARG A 243 27.65 -3.84 11.34
C ARG A 243 26.90 -3.33 12.57
N ASP A 244 26.42 -2.08 12.52
CA ASP A 244 25.65 -1.47 13.58
C ASP A 244 24.21 -2.01 13.67
N LEU A 245 23.51 -2.12 12.53
CA LEU A 245 22.18 -2.76 12.49
C LEU A 245 22.22 -4.18 13.03
N ARG A 246 23.20 -4.99 12.59
CA ARG A 246 23.37 -6.36 13.10
C ARG A 246 23.64 -6.39 14.62
N ARG A 247 24.34 -5.38 15.16
CA ARG A 247 24.58 -5.26 16.60
C ARG A 247 23.27 -4.94 17.33
N ARG A 248 22.51 -3.97 16.85
CA ARG A 248 21.22 -3.56 17.41
C ARG A 248 20.21 -4.72 17.42
N HIS A 249 20.12 -5.52 16.34
CA HIS A 249 19.30 -6.74 16.32
C HIS A 249 19.69 -7.74 17.44
N ARG A 250 20.99 -7.98 17.66
CA ARG A 250 21.45 -8.90 18.72
C ARG A 250 21.21 -8.39 20.13
N GLU A 251 21.15 -7.07 20.31
CA GLU A 251 20.86 -6.45 21.60
C GLU A 251 19.34 -6.40 21.87
N GLN A 252 18.54 -6.29 20.82
CA GLN A 252 17.09 -6.11 20.92
C GLN A 252 16.31 -7.43 21.05
N TRP A 253 16.70 -8.45 20.28
CA TRP A 253 15.90 -9.66 20.12
C TRP A 253 16.40 -10.81 20.99
N ASP A 254 15.54 -11.29 21.86
CA ASP A 254 15.65 -12.55 22.59
C ASP A 254 14.33 -13.34 22.46
N ALA A 255 14.24 -14.50 23.13
CA ALA A 255 13.09 -15.40 23.01
C ALA A 255 11.76 -14.78 23.49
N ASP A 256 11.84 -13.74 24.34
CA ASP A 256 10.68 -13.06 24.89
C ASP A 256 10.37 -11.78 24.10
N THR A 257 11.38 -10.96 23.76
CA THR A 257 11.15 -9.70 23.05
C THR A 257 10.70 -9.92 21.60
N ILE A 258 11.12 -11.00 20.93
CA ILE A 258 10.69 -11.31 19.57
C ILE A 258 9.18 -11.58 19.46
N GLN A 259 8.51 -11.91 20.56
CA GLN A 259 7.07 -12.13 20.55
C GLN A 259 6.30 -10.82 20.25
N SER A 260 6.86 -9.66 20.62
CA SER A 260 6.31 -8.36 20.22
C SER A 260 6.46 -8.08 18.72
N PHE A 261 7.47 -8.67 18.05
CA PHE A 261 7.61 -8.62 16.60
C PHE A 261 6.54 -9.50 15.92
N TRP A 262 6.35 -10.73 16.40
CA TRP A 262 5.37 -11.65 15.83
C TRP A 262 3.92 -11.19 16.00
N SER A 263 3.58 -10.62 17.17
CA SER A 263 2.25 -10.04 17.43
C SER A 263 2.02 -8.69 16.73
N GLY A 264 3.06 -8.06 16.19
CA GLY A 264 3.00 -6.74 15.57
C GLY A 264 3.14 -5.56 16.53
N GLU A 265 3.11 -5.76 17.86
CA GLU A 265 3.24 -4.68 18.85
C GLU A 265 4.51 -3.84 18.65
N ALA A 266 5.63 -4.49 18.29
CA ALA A 266 6.92 -3.82 18.12
C ALA A 266 6.95 -2.79 16.97
N PHE A 267 6.04 -2.88 15.99
CA PHE A 267 5.92 -1.93 14.89
C PHE A 267 5.33 -0.59 15.32
N PHE A 268 4.70 -0.54 16.50
CA PHE A 268 4.15 0.69 17.09
C PHE A 268 5.01 1.23 18.24
N ALA A 269 6.17 0.61 18.51
CA ALA A 269 7.05 1.03 19.59
C ALA A 269 7.65 2.43 19.32
N PRO A 270 7.72 3.32 20.32
CA PRO A 270 8.29 4.68 20.14
C PRO A 270 9.83 4.70 20.15
N ASP A 271 10.48 3.52 20.22
CA ASP A 271 11.93 3.38 20.28
C ASP A 271 12.47 2.54 19.10
N ASP A 272 13.76 2.21 19.15
CA ASP A 272 14.48 1.44 18.14
C ASP A 272 13.79 0.12 17.73
N ARG A 273 12.89 -0.43 18.54
CA ARG A 273 12.12 -1.65 18.18
C ARG A 273 11.33 -1.47 16.90
N GLN A 274 10.78 -0.28 16.64
CA GLN A 274 10.02 -0.05 15.42
C GLN A 274 10.91 -0.20 14.19
N GLU A 275 12.02 0.55 14.14
CA GLU A 275 13.00 0.46 13.04
C GLU A 275 13.51 -0.96 12.84
N LEU A 276 13.86 -1.65 13.93
CA LEU A 276 14.37 -3.02 13.87
C LEU A 276 13.30 -4.04 13.45
N SER A 277 12.01 -3.78 13.72
CA SER A 277 10.91 -4.64 13.28
C SER A 277 10.73 -4.56 11.78
N TYR A 278 10.63 -3.34 11.22
CA TYR A 278 10.61 -3.13 9.78
C TYR A 278 11.82 -3.77 9.10
N HIS A 279 13.02 -3.52 9.64
CA HIS A 279 14.24 -4.08 9.08
C HIS A 279 14.26 -5.62 9.10
N LEU A 280 13.84 -6.25 10.21
CA LEU A 280 13.76 -7.70 10.30
C LEU A 280 12.73 -8.27 9.31
N ALA A 281 11.53 -7.69 9.27
CA ALA A 281 10.46 -8.09 8.36
C ALA A 281 10.92 -8.10 6.89
N ARG A 282 11.56 -7.03 6.44
CA ARG A 282 12.13 -6.93 5.08
C ARG A 282 13.11 -8.07 4.80
N ILE A 283 14.08 -8.30 5.68
CA ILE A 283 15.10 -9.36 5.49
C ILE A 283 14.44 -10.74 5.41
N LEU A 284 13.49 -11.04 6.31
CA LEU A 284 12.82 -12.33 6.30
C LEU A 284 12.04 -12.53 4.99
N CYS A 285 11.33 -11.51 4.50
CA CYS A 285 10.58 -11.58 3.24
C CYS A 285 11.50 -11.72 2.02
N GLU A 286 12.59 -10.94 1.94
CA GLU A 286 13.57 -11.05 0.85
C GLU A 286 14.16 -12.46 0.77
N GLN A 287 14.59 -13.01 1.92
CA GLN A 287 15.13 -14.37 1.98
C GLN A 287 14.09 -15.44 1.63
N MET A 288 12.83 -15.27 2.05
CA MET A 288 11.76 -16.21 1.71
C MET A 288 11.46 -16.21 0.21
N ILE A 289 11.46 -15.04 -0.44
CA ILE A 289 11.25 -14.93 -1.89
C ILE A 289 12.43 -15.53 -2.66
N GLU A 290 13.66 -15.33 -2.17
CA GLU A 290 14.86 -15.91 -2.78
C GLU A 290 14.88 -17.45 -2.65
N ASP A 291 14.59 -17.98 -1.46
CA ASP A 291 14.66 -19.42 -1.18
C ASP A 291 13.43 -20.19 -1.72
N PHE A 292 12.25 -19.58 -1.70
CA PHE A 292 10.97 -20.23 -1.99
C PHE A 292 10.09 -19.48 -3.02
N PRO A 293 10.63 -19.06 -4.19
CA PRO A 293 9.91 -18.22 -5.14
C PRO A 293 8.62 -18.87 -5.67
N ALA A 294 8.60 -20.20 -5.81
CA ALA A 294 7.44 -20.94 -6.32
C ALA A 294 6.34 -21.16 -5.25
N GLN A 295 6.69 -21.07 -3.97
CA GLN A 295 5.77 -21.31 -2.85
C GLN A 295 5.20 -20.01 -2.29
N MET A 296 5.84 -18.87 -2.56
CA MET A 296 5.49 -17.58 -1.95
C MET A 296 4.01 -17.24 -2.07
N ALA A 297 3.40 -17.46 -3.24
CA ALA A 297 1.98 -17.21 -3.42
C ALA A 297 1.11 -18.05 -2.47
N ASN A 298 1.36 -19.35 -2.35
CA ASN A 298 0.60 -20.20 -1.43
C ASN A 298 0.86 -19.83 0.03
N PHE A 299 2.11 -19.54 0.39
CA PHE A 299 2.45 -19.10 1.75
C PHE A 299 1.69 -17.82 2.14
N VAL A 300 1.80 -16.76 1.33
CA VAL A 300 1.20 -15.46 1.66
C VAL A 300 -0.33 -15.53 1.67
N ASN A 301 -0.94 -16.23 0.71
CA ASN A 301 -2.40 -16.34 0.65
C ASN A 301 -3.01 -17.16 1.81
N ASN A 302 -2.21 -18.00 2.49
CA ASN A 302 -2.69 -18.83 3.60
C ASN A 302 -2.13 -18.41 4.96
N ALA A 303 -1.31 -17.35 5.02
CA ALA A 303 -0.77 -16.84 6.27
C ALA A 303 -1.89 -16.23 7.14
N ASP A 304 -1.86 -16.52 8.44
CA ASP A 304 -2.86 -16.08 9.41
C ASP A 304 -2.19 -15.22 10.49
N GLU A 305 -2.78 -14.06 10.77
CA GLU A 305 -2.31 -13.16 11.83
C GLU A 305 -2.30 -13.83 13.22
N HIS A 306 -3.18 -14.80 13.48
CA HIS A 306 -3.30 -15.46 14.79
C HIS A 306 -2.12 -16.37 15.13
N ASP A 307 -1.37 -16.87 14.13
CA ASP A 307 -0.18 -17.70 14.35
C ASP A 307 1.10 -17.07 13.76
N ALA A 308 1.03 -15.77 13.44
CA ALA A 308 2.05 -15.01 12.74
C ALA A 308 2.46 -15.60 11.37
N GLY A 309 1.67 -16.50 10.79
CA GLY A 309 1.96 -17.20 9.53
C GLY A 309 2.80 -18.47 9.69
N GLU A 310 3.06 -18.95 10.91
CA GLU A 310 3.85 -20.16 11.18
C GLU A 310 3.27 -21.39 10.46
N GLY A 311 1.95 -21.60 10.56
CA GLY A 311 1.27 -22.75 9.96
C GLY A 311 1.43 -22.78 8.44
N ALA A 312 1.20 -21.65 7.78
CA ALA A 312 1.33 -21.54 6.33
C ALA A 312 2.77 -21.75 5.85
N LEU A 313 3.76 -21.25 6.60
CA LEU A 313 5.17 -21.43 6.24
C LEU A 313 5.59 -22.90 6.39
N LEU A 314 5.14 -23.57 7.45
CA LEU A 314 5.39 -25.00 7.65
C LEU A 314 4.73 -25.85 6.55
N GLU A 315 3.49 -25.54 6.18
CA GLU A 315 2.74 -26.28 5.17
C GLU A 315 3.37 -26.17 3.79
N HIS A 316 3.70 -24.94 3.37
CA HIS A 316 4.10 -24.67 1.98
C HIS A 316 5.62 -24.66 1.77
N CYS A 317 6.39 -24.30 2.79
CA CYS A 317 7.86 -24.16 2.70
C CYS A 317 8.62 -25.15 3.59
N HIS A 318 7.92 -25.94 4.42
CA HIS A 318 8.52 -26.92 5.35
C HIS A 318 9.59 -26.33 6.28
N LEU A 319 9.38 -25.06 6.68
CA LEU A 319 10.28 -24.29 7.52
C LEU A 319 9.48 -23.59 8.62
N SER A 320 10.00 -23.56 9.85
CA SER A 320 9.40 -22.73 10.91
C SER A 320 9.88 -21.29 10.82
N LEU A 321 9.06 -20.34 11.28
CA LEU A 321 9.47 -18.95 11.45
C LEU A 321 10.63 -18.83 12.43
N GLY A 322 10.70 -19.72 13.42
CA GLY A 322 11.82 -19.78 14.35
C GLY A 322 13.15 -20.09 13.66
N ASP A 323 13.15 -21.09 12.77
CA ASP A 323 14.32 -21.45 11.96
C ASP A 323 14.71 -20.32 10.99
N ARG A 324 13.70 -19.68 10.38
CA ARG A 324 13.90 -18.54 9.48
C ARG A 324 14.54 -17.35 10.21
N ALA A 325 14.03 -16.99 11.40
CA ALA A 325 14.59 -15.93 12.23
C ALA A 325 16.02 -16.27 12.71
N ALA A 326 16.31 -17.55 12.97
CA ALA A 326 17.64 -17.98 13.41
C ALA A 326 18.75 -17.70 12.38
N ILE A 327 18.42 -17.65 11.07
CA ILE A 327 19.37 -17.30 10.01
C ILE A 327 19.89 -15.87 10.19
N VAL A 328 19.03 -14.95 10.65
CA VAL A 328 19.34 -13.52 10.83
C VAL A 328 19.88 -13.24 12.22
N LEU A 329 19.24 -13.81 13.25
CA LEU A 329 19.49 -13.47 14.66
C LEU A 329 20.51 -14.39 15.34
N GLY A 330 20.82 -15.54 14.73
CA GLY A 330 21.62 -16.59 15.35
C GLY A 330 20.77 -17.59 16.14
N SER A 331 21.39 -18.46 16.92
CA SER A 331 20.68 -19.50 17.68
C SER A 331 19.82 -18.89 18.80
N GLY A 332 18.56 -19.33 18.90
CA GLY A 332 17.63 -18.91 19.95
C GLY A 332 16.25 -19.56 19.76
N ASP A 333 15.36 -19.39 20.74
CA ASP A 333 13.96 -19.81 20.65
C ASP A 333 13.13 -18.67 20.07
N TRP A 334 13.06 -18.62 18.75
CA TRP A 334 12.45 -17.53 18.00
C TRP A 334 11.02 -17.81 17.56
N LYS A 335 10.47 -18.98 17.88
CA LYS A 335 9.16 -19.39 17.38
C LYS A 335 8.05 -18.47 17.94
N PRO A 336 7.04 -18.10 17.12
CA PRO A 336 5.84 -17.43 17.65
C PRO A 336 5.14 -18.25 18.74
N ARG A 337 4.64 -17.56 19.76
CA ARG A 337 3.89 -18.13 20.90
C ARG A 337 2.50 -17.48 21.03
N LEU A 338 1.84 -17.25 19.90
CA LEU A 338 0.51 -16.63 19.80
C LEU A 338 -0.63 -17.62 20.01
#